data_AF-A0A8S3KGI4-F1
#
_entry.id   AF-A0A8S3KGI4-F1
#
_cell.length_a   1.000
_cell.length_b   1.000
_cell.length_c   1.000
_cell.angle_alpha   90.00
_cell.angle_beta   90.00
_cell.angle_gamma   90.00
#
_symmetry.space_group_name_H-M   'P 1'
#
loop_
_entity.id
_entity.type
_entity.pdbx_description
1 polymer ?
#
loop_
_entity_poly.entity_id
_entity_poly.type
_entity_poly.pdbx_seq_one_letter_code
_entity_poly.pdbx_strand_id
1 'polypeptide(L)'
;MTSKSIKREPSTYLVSAGDKPNQILKPIKGFASEPLVSLEEACQPLLGIIPRLKHYVNDAKKNSKNPANNLTQDESAAIRLYTMQWDSNLDDPH
;
A
#
# COMPACT_ATOMS: atom_id res chain seq x y z
N MET A 1 35.40 -6.70 -6.55
CA MET A 1 34.33 -5.83 -7.10
C MET A 1 33.66 -6.58 -8.24
N THR A 2 32.44 -7.08 -8.03
CA THR A 2 31.57 -7.59 -9.11
C THR A 2 30.14 -7.68 -8.57
N SER A 3 29.35 -6.64 -8.82
CA SER A 3 27.92 -6.62 -8.50
C SER A 3 27.19 -7.51 -9.51
N LYS A 4 26.63 -8.63 -9.06
CA LYS A 4 25.71 -9.44 -9.86
C LYS A 4 24.39 -8.68 -10.01
N SER A 5 24.06 -8.30 -11.25
CA SER A 5 22.72 -7.80 -11.60
C SER A 5 21.70 -8.92 -11.44
N ILE A 6 20.78 -8.76 -10.50
CA ILE A 6 19.62 -9.62 -10.33
C ILE A 6 18.60 -9.24 -11.39
N LYS A 7 18.40 -10.11 -12.38
CA LYS A 7 17.29 -10.00 -13.34
C LYS A 7 16.00 -10.34 -12.59
N ARG A 8 15.09 -9.38 -12.46
CA ARG A 8 13.75 -9.60 -11.87
C ARG A 8 12.82 -10.06 -13.00
N GLU A 9 12.27 -11.25 -12.87
CA GLU A 9 11.21 -11.78 -13.75
C GLU A 9 9.94 -10.91 -13.64
N PRO A 10 9.13 -10.78 -14.70
CA PRO A 10 7.92 -9.97 -14.68
C PRO A 10 6.87 -10.58 -13.74
N SER A 11 6.70 -9.96 -12.57
CA SER A 11 5.68 -10.31 -11.59
C SER A 11 4.28 -10.10 -12.19
N THR A 12 3.54 -11.20 -12.36
CA THR A 12 2.19 -11.18 -12.94
C THR A 12 1.16 -11.16 -11.80
N TYR A 13 0.47 -10.04 -11.62
CA TYR A 13 -0.55 -9.90 -10.58
C TYR A 13 -1.93 -10.25 -11.15
N LEU A 14 -2.61 -11.24 -10.53
CA LEU A 14 -4.01 -11.54 -10.81
C LEU A 14 -4.89 -10.75 -9.83
N VAL A 15 -5.87 -10.02 -10.34
CA VAL A 15 -6.91 -9.38 -9.52
C VAL A 15 -8.26 -9.94 -9.95
N SER A 16 -8.99 -10.56 -9.02
CA SER A 16 -10.39 -10.93 -9.22
C SER A 16 -11.25 -9.68 -9.09
N ALA A 17 -11.64 -9.09 -10.22
CA ALA A 17 -12.47 -7.89 -10.29
C ALA A 17 -13.82 -8.21 -10.95
N GLY A 18 -14.73 -8.84 -10.19
CA GLY A 18 -16.11 -9.12 -10.62
C GLY A 18 -16.23 -10.04 -11.85
N ASP A 19 -17.43 -10.16 -12.41
CA ASP A 19 -17.83 -11.06 -13.51
C ASP A 19 -17.11 -10.84 -14.87
N LYS A 20 -16.01 -10.09 -14.89
CA LYS A 20 -15.17 -9.93 -16.08
C LYS A 20 -14.15 -11.08 -16.13
N PRO A 21 -13.87 -11.65 -17.32
CA PRO A 21 -12.84 -12.67 -17.46
C PRO A 21 -11.51 -12.13 -16.94
N ASN A 22 -10.73 -12.97 -16.23
CA ASN A 22 -9.41 -12.65 -15.69
C ASN A 22 -8.51 -12.03 -16.77
N GLN A 23 -8.56 -10.70 -16.89
CA GLN A 23 -7.69 -9.95 -17.79
C GLN A 23 -6.37 -9.71 -17.07
N ILE A 24 -5.29 -10.10 -17.73
CA ILE A 24 -3.94 -9.75 -17.30
C ILE A 24 -3.82 -8.22 -17.44
N LEU A 25 -3.87 -7.52 -16.31
CA LEU A 25 -3.61 -6.09 -16.28
C LEU A 25 -2.12 -5.88 -16.50
N LYS A 26 -1.78 -5.02 -17.47
CA LYS A 26 -0.41 -4.57 -17.61
C LYS A 26 -0.03 -3.84 -16.32
N PRO A 27 1.21 -4.03 -15.80
CA PRO A 27 1.71 -3.20 -14.73
C PRO A 27 1.47 -1.73 -15.05
N ILE A 28 1.12 -0.93 -14.05
CA ILE A 28 0.88 0.49 -14.25
C ILE A 28 2.24 1.15 -14.48
N LYS A 29 2.70 1.12 -15.75
CA LYS A 29 4.05 1.52 -16.16
C LYS A 29 4.40 2.93 -15.71
N GLY A 30 3.41 3.81 -15.58
CA GLY A 30 3.58 5.17 -15.08
C GLY A 30 4.18 5.25 -13.67
N PHE A 31 3.96 4.25 -12.81
CA PHE A 31 4.49 4.23 -11.45
C PHE A 31 5.84 3.51 -11.32
N ALA A 32 6.36 2.90 -12.40
CA ALA A 32 7.60 2.15 -12.34
C ALA A 32 8.83 3.05 -12.12
N SER A 33 8.74 4.32 -12.54
CA SER A 33 9.77 5.34 -12.38
C SER A 33 9.48 6.35 -11.28
N GLU A 34 8.32 6.24 -10.62
CA GLU A 34 7.96 7.15 -9.53
C GLU A 34 8.83 6.86 -8.31
N PRO A 35 9.27 7.91 -7.58
CA PRO A 35 10.03 7.71 -6.36
C PRO A 35 9.19 7.01 -5.31
N LEU A 36 9.81 6.10 -4.56
CA LEU A 36 9.21 5.57 -3.35
C LEU A 36 9.22 6.69 -2.29
N VAL A 37 8.03 6.95 -1.75
CA VAL A 37 7.79 7.96 -0.71
C VAL A 37 7.29 7.28 0.55
N SER A 38 7.24 8.02 1.66
CA SER A 38 6.63 7.54 2.89
C SER A 38 5.13 7.28 2.72
N LEU A 39 4.56 6.44 3.60
CA LEU A 39 3.11 6.18 3.57
C LEU A 39 2.29 7.46 3.78
N GLU A 40 2.77 8.39 4.61
CA GLU A 40 2.13 9.67 4.87
C GLU A 40 2.11 10.58 3.64
N GLU A 41 3.20 10.62 2.88
CA GLU A 41 3.30 11.38 1.63
C GLU A 41 2.37 10.80 0.56
N ALA A 42 2.37 9.48 0.40
CA ALA A 42 1.46 8.78 -0.51
C ALA A 42 -0.02 9.04 -0.19
N CYS A 43 -0.36 9.22 1.09
CA CYS A 43 -1.73 9.46 1.54
C CYS A 43 -2.14 10.94 1.52
N GLN A 44 -1.24 11.90 1.27
CA GLN A 44 -1.58 13.33 1.27
C GLN A 44 -2.77 13.68 0.37
N PRO A 45 -2.86 13.18 -0.88
CA PRO A 45 -3.98 13.50 -1.76
C PRO A 45 -5.35 12.99 -1.26
N LEU A 46 -5.35 12.06 -0.29
CA LEU A 46 -6.53 11.37 0.21
C LEU A 46 -7.06 11.93 1.54
N LEU A 47 -6.29 12.79 2.24
CA LEU A 47 -6.63 13.27 3.59
C LEU A 47 -7.97 14.03 3.67
N GLY A 48 -8.41 14.67 2.58
CA GLY A 48 -9.70 15.37 2.51
C GLY A 48 -10.86 14.50 2.00
N ILE A 49 -10.57 13.29 1.52
CA ILE A 49 -11.56 12.37 0.95
C ILE A 49 -11.95 11.32 1.98
N ILE A 50 -10.98 10.84 2.75
CA ILE A 50 -11.16 9.73 3.67
C ILE A 50 -11.10 10.23 5.12
N PRO A 51 -12.23 10.18 5.86
CA PRO A 51 -12.28 10.61 7.25
C PRO A 51 -11.28 9.85 8.12
N ARG A 52 -10.64 10.57 9.04
CA ARG A 52 -9.66 10.04 9.99
C ARG A 52 -8.46 9.30 9.35
N LEU A 53 -8.21 9.42 8.05
CA LEU A 53 -7.11 8.71 7.36
C LEU A 53 -5.76 8.91 8.05
N LYS A 54 -5.47 10.13 8.53
CA LYS A 54 -4.24 10.41 9.26
C LYS A 54 -4.06 9.54 10.51
N HIS A 55 -5.15 9.27 11.25
CA HIS A 55 -5.12 8.40 12.42
C HIS A 55 -4.85 6.96 12.00
N TYR A 56 -5.54 6.50 10.96
CA TYR A 56 -5.36 5.16 10.41
C TYR A 56 -3.95 4.91 9.87
N VAL A 57 -3.35 5.87 9.16
CA VAL A 57 -1.94 5.81 8.73
C VAL A 57 -1.00 5.71 9.93
N ASN A 58 -1.21 6.54 10.95
CA ASN A 58 -0.39 6.51 12.16
C ASN A 58 -0.47 5.17 12.89
N ASP A 59 -1.68 4.62 13.03
CA ASP A 59 -1.87 3.36 13.73
C ASP A 59 -1.33 2.18 12.93
N ALA A 60 -1.47 2.20 11.59
CA ALA A 60 -0.82 1.23 10.72
C ALA A 60 0.71 1.24 10.88
N LYS A 61 1.35 2.42 10.92
CA LYS A 61 2.80 2.54 11.11
C LYS A 61 3.27 2.11 12.49
N LYS A 62 2.55 2.47 13.56
CA LYS A 62 2.88 2.04 14.93
C LYS A 62 2.88 0.52 15.06
N ASN A 63 1.96 -0.14 14.37
CA ASN A 63 1.81 -1.59 14.38
C ASN A 63 2.71 -2.32 13.35
N SER A 64 3.61 -1.59 12.67
CA SER A 64 4.49 -2.15 11.63
C SER A 64 5.98 -1.88 11.89
N LYS A 65 6.37 -1.58 13.13
CA LYS A 65 7.77 -1.25 13.51
C LYS A 65 8.76 -2.39 13.27
N ASN A 66 8.31 -3.64 13.36
CA ASN A 66 9.13 -4.84 13.16
C ASN A 66 8.55 -5.66 11.98
N PRO A 67 8.71 -5.17 10.74
CA PRO A 67 8.12 -5.81 9.57
C PRO A 67 8.79 -7.18 9.30
N ALA A 68 8.00 -8.14 8.83
CA ALA A 68 8.50 -9.44 8.40
C ALA A 68 8.97 -9.40 6.93
N ASN A 69 9.71 -10.44 6.50
CA ASN A 69 9.97 -10.72 5.08
C ASN A 69 10.63 -9.60 4.26
N ASN A 70 11.66 -8.94 4.82
CA ASN A 70 12.43 -7.87 4.16
C ASN A 70 11.60 -6.65 3.73
N LEU A 71 10.38 -6.50 4.25
CA LEU A 71 9.58 -5.30 4.01
C LEU A 71 10.13 -4.12 4.80
N THR A 72 10.03 -2.94 4.22
CA THR A 72 10.17 -1.69 4.95
C THR A 72 8.98 -1.49 5.88
N GLN A 73 9.15 -0.63 6.88
CA GLN A 73 8.05 -0.26 7.78
C GLN A 73 6.87 0.33 6.99
N ASP A 74 7.13 1.16 5.98
CA ASP A 74 6.08 1.78 5.17
C ASP A 74 5.34 0.77 4.28
N GLU A 75 6.03 -0.20 3.68
CA GLU A 75 5.37 -1.28 2.92
C GLU A 75 4.48 -2.15 3.80
N SER A 76 4.99 -2.56 4.98
CA SER A 76 4.19 -3.33 5.94
C SER A 76 3.00 -2.50 6.47
N ALA A 77 3.20 -1.21 6.71
CA ALA A 77 2.14 -0.31 7.14
C ALA A 77 1.08 -0.11 6.04
N ALA A 78 1.46 -0.05 4.76
CA ALA A 78 0.53 0.04 3.65
C ALA A 78 -0.37 -1.20 3.56
N ILE A 79 0.21 -2.40 3.69
CA ILE A 79 -0.56 -3.65 3.74
C ILE A 79 -1.50 -3.66 4.94
N ARG A 80 -1.02 -3.24 6.11
CA ARG A 80 -1.85 -3.13 7.32
C ARG A 80 -2.98 -2.13 7.13
N LEU A 81 -2.72 -0.95 6.58
CA LEU A 81 -3.72 0.07 6.31
C LEU A 81 -4.83 -0.46 5.38
N TYR A 82 -4.46 -1.26 4.38
CA TYR A 82 -5.40 -1.90 3.47
C TYR A 82 -6.24 -3.00 4.12
N THR A 83 -5.69 -3.72 5.10
CA THR A 83 -6.31 -4.92 5.69
C THR A 83 -6.98 -4.70 7.05
N MET A 84 -6.61 -3.65 7.78
CA MET A 84 -7.19 -3.35 9.08
C MET A 84 -8.66 -2.95 8.94
N GLN A 85 -9.43 -3.10 10.01
CA GLN A 85 -10.81 -2.62 10.05
C GLN A 85 -10.84 -1.10 10.13
N TRP A 86 -11.73 -0.48 9.35
CA TRP A 86 -11.98 0.94 9.38
C TRP A 86 -13.32 1.15 10.07
N ASP A 87 -13.39 2.06 11.03
CA ASP A 87 -14.66 2.39 11.69
C ASP A 87 -15.51 3.17 10.69
N SER A 88 -16.51 2.50 10.13
CA SER A 88 -17.49 3.09 9.22
C SER A 88 -18.50 3.98 9.94
N ASN A 89 -18.52 3.95 11.28
CA ASN A 89 -19.38 4.81 12.09
C ASN A 89 -18.85 6.23 12.02
N LEU A 90 -19.40 6.98 11.06
CA LEU A 90 -19.21 8.43 10.88
C LEU A 90 -19.93 9.25 11.95
N ASP A 91 -20.80 8.61 12.75
CA ASP A 91 -21.73 9.28 13.67
C ASP A 91 -21.44 9.07 15.17
N ASP A 92 -20.35 8.40 15.56
CA ASP A 92 -20.04 8.20 16.99
C ASP A 92 -18.99 9.21 17.50
N PRO A 93 -19.39 10.19 18.34
CA PRO A 93 -18.48 11.11 18.99
C PRO A 93 -17.90 10.41 20.22
N HIS A 94 -16.68 9.91 20.10
CA HIS A 94 -15.84 9.59 21.26
C HIS A 94 -14.69 10.59 21.35
#